data_AF-A0A2T5Q114-F1
#
_entry.id   AF-A0A2T5Q114-F1
#
_cell.length_a   1.000
_cell.length_b   1.000
_cell.length_c   1.000
_cell.angle_alpha   90.00
_cell.angle_beta   90.00
_cell.angle_gamma   90.00
#
_symmetry.space_group_name_H-M   'P 1'
#
loop_
_entity.id
_entity.type
_entity.pdbx_description
1 polymer ?
#
loop_
_entity_poly.entity_id
_entity_poly.type
_entity_poly.pdbx_seq_one_letter_code
_entity_poly.pdbx_strand_id
1 'polypeptide(L)'
;AGQAVLDNPDATATQITDALNAINTAKGNLKGEATDKSALQKAVDNSATVKESNNYTNADETQKTAYDNAVTAAQTVLDKTNATQAEVNQALQDLETANSNL
;
A
#
# COMPACT_ATOMS: atom_id res chain seq x y z
N ALA A 1 -3.60 -29.83 -7.41
CA ALA A 1 -3.23 -30.24 -8.77
C ALA A 1 -1.71 -30.34 -8.90
N GLY A 2 -0.95 -29.23 -8.81
CA GLY A 2 0.52 -29.25 -8.93
C GLY A 2 1.26 -30.13 -7.92
N GLN A 3 1.02 -29.94 -6.62
CA GLN A 3 1.72 -30.70 -5.56
C GLN A 3 1.46 -32.21 -5.65
N ALA A 4 0.21 -32.62 -5.91
CA ALA A 4 -0.14 -34.03 -6.07
C ALA A 4 0.51 -34.71 -7.28
N VAL A 5 0.85 -33.97 -8.33
CA VAL A 5 1.61 -34.49 -9.47
C VAL A 5 3.10 -34.58 -9.16
N LEU A 6 3.65 -33.64 -8.39
CA LEU A 6 5.04 -33.69 -7.92
C LEU A 6 5.30 -34.84 -6.94
N ASP A 7 4.31 -35.16 -6.10
CA ASP A 7 4.41 -36.23 -5.09
C ASP A 7 4.21 -37.63 -5.67
N ASN A 8 3.80 -37.74 -6.95
CA ASN A 8 3.59 -39.02 -7.62
C ASN A 8 4.84 -39.41 -8.44
N PRO A 9 5.65 -40.40 -8.01
CA PRO A 9 6.83 -40.84 -8.75
C PRO A 9 6.51 -41.44 -10.13
N ASP A 10 5.27 -41.88 -10.36
CA ASP A 10 4.78 -42.43 -11.63
C ASP A 10 3.95 -41.40 -12.43
N ALA A 11 4.10 -40.10 -12.16
CA ALA A 11 3.38 -39.06 -12.88
C ALA A 11 3.66 -39.11 -14.39
N THR A 12 2.59 -39.15 -15.17
CA THR A 12 2.67 -39.14 -16.63
C THR A 12 2.91 -37.74 -17.18
N ALA A 13 3.47 -37.65 -18.39
CA ALA A 13 3.65 -36.37 -19.09
C ALA A 13 2.33 -35.58 -19.26
N THR A 14 1.20 -36.29 -19.45
CA THR A 14 -0.14 -35.69 -19.51
C THR A 14 -0.52 -35.04 -18.18
N GLN A 15 -0.36 -35.74 -17.05
CA GLN A 15 -0.67 -35.20 -15.73
C GLN A 15 0.19 -33.97 -15.39
N ILE A 16 1.46 -33.97 -15.79
CA ILE A 16 2.36 -32.82 -15.65
C ILE A 16 1.86 -31.63 -16.48
N THR A 17 1.46 -31.87 -17.73
CA THR A 17 0.95 -30.84 -18.63
C THR A 17 -0.37 -30.24 -18.11
N ASP A 18 -1.29 -31.07 -17.63
CA ASP A 18 -2.57 -30.62 -17.08
C ASP A 18 -2.37 -29.79 -15.80
N ALA A 19 -1.46 -30.22 -14.92
CA ALA A 19 -1.12 -29.46 -13.72
C ALA A 19 -0.50 -28.09 -14.05
N LEU A 20 0.38 -28.02 -15.05
CA LEU A 20 0.96 -26.76 -15.53
C LEU A 20 -0.11 -25.82 -16.10
N ASN A 21 -1.01 -26.35 -16.93
CA ASN A 21 -2.12 -25.58 -17.50
C ASN A 21 -3.05 -25.05 -16.41
N ALA A 22 -3.36 -25.86 -15.40
CA ALA A 22 -4.18 -25.45 -14.25
C ALA A 22 -3.49 -24.34 -13.43
N ILE A 23 -2.18 -24.44 -13.19
CA ILE A 23 -1.41 -23.39 -12.49
C ILE A 23 -1.38 -22.10 -13.30
N ASN A 24 -1.13 -22.17 -14.61
CA ASN A 24 -1.10 -21.00 -15.48
C ASN A 24 -2.48 -20.32 -15.57
N THR A 25 -3.55 -21.12 -15.59
CA THR A 25 -4.92 -20.62 -15.55
C THR A 25 -5.20 -19.92 -14.21
N ALA A 26 -4.85 -20.55 -13.09
CA ALA A 26 -4.99 -19.94 -11.76
C ALA A 26 -4.18 -18.62 -11.64
N LYS A 27 -2.96 -18.59 -12.19
CA LYS A 27 -2.12 -17.38 -12.27
C LYS A 27 -2.77 -16.29 -13.13
N GLY A 28 -3.33 -16.64 -14.28
CA GLY A 28 -4.04 -15.68 -15.13
C GLY A 28 -5.35 -15.17 -14.50
N ASN A 29 -5.95 -15.96 -13.62
CA ASN A 29 -7.18 -15.61 -12.91
C ASN A 29 -6.93 -14.80 -11.62
N LEU A 30 -5.69 -14.68 -11.16
CA LEU A 30 -5.30 -13.79 -10.06
C LEU A 30 -5.42 -12.33 -10.53
N LYS A 31 -6.62 -11.77 -10.39
CA LYS A 31 -6.88 -10.35 -10.54
C LYS A 31 -6.65 -9.69 -9.17
N GLY A 32 -5.42 -9.28 -8.91
CA GLY A 32 -5.13 -8.46 -7.75
C GLY A 32 -5.79 -7.09 -7.91
N GLU A 33 -6.39 -6.57 -6.84
CA GLU A 33 -6.84 -5.18 -6.83
C GLU A 33 -5.62 -4.27 -6.71
N ALA A 34 -5.58 -3.22 -7.52
CA ALA A 34 -4.56 -2.20 -7.40
C ALA A 34 -4.72 -1.49 -6.05
N THR A 35 -3.61 -1.20 -5.38
CA THR A 35 -3.65 -0.39 -4.16
C THR A 35 -4.02 1.04 -4.53
N ASP A 36 -5.10 1.55 -3.92
CA ASP A 36 -5.54 2.92 -4.12
C ASP A 36 -4.79 3.87 -3.19
N LYS A 37 -4.03 4.79 -3.78
CA LYS A 37 -3.22 5.82 -3.11
C LYS A 37 -3.79 7.23 -3.24
N SER A 38 -4.93 7.40 -3.90
CA SER A 38 -5.45 8.70 -4.31
C SER A 38 -5.73 9.65 -3.14
N ALA A 39 -6.36 9.15 -2.07
CA ALA A 39 -6.65 9.94 -0.88
C ALA A 39 -5.38 10.38 -0.14
N LEU A 40 -4.41 9.47 0.01
CA LEU A 40 -3.11 9.78 0.63
C LEU A 40 -2.33 10.81 -0.19
N GLN A 41 -2.31 10.66 -1.52
CA GLN A 41 -1.66 11.61 -2.41
C GLN A 41 -2.27 13.00 -2.26
N LYS A 42 -3.60 13.11 -2.27
CA LYS A 42 -4.30 14.38 -2.08
C LYS A 42 -3.96 15.04 -0.74
N ALA A 43 -3.85 14.26 0.34
CA ALA A 43 -3.50 14.77 1.66
C ALA A 43 -2.06 15.31 1.69
N VAL A 44 -1.11 14.61 1.07
CA VAL A 44 0.28 15.06 0.94
C VAL A 44 0.40 16.29 0.06
N ASP A 45 -0.30 16.34 -1.07
CA ASP A 45 -0.33 17.51 -1.96
C ASP A 45 -0.87 18.77 -1.26
N ASN A 46 -1.85 18.59 -0.37
CA ASN A 46 -2.41 19.68 0.43
C ASN A 46 -1.48 20.15 1.57
N SER A 47 -0.37 19.46 1.85
CA SER A 47 0.50 19.79 2.98
C SER A 47 1.12 21.19 2.90
N ALA A 48 1.41 21.69 1.69
CA ALA A 48 1.89 23.06 1.51
C ALA A 48 0.89 24.09 2.02
N THR A 49 -0.39 23.93 1.65
CA THR A 49 -1.49 24.80 2.12
C THR A 49 -1.66 24.73 3.64
N VAL A 50 -1.53 23.53 4.23
CA VAL A 50 -1.61 23.39 5.70
C VAL A 50 -0.47 24.12 6.40
N LYS A 51 0.76 24.03 5.87
CA LYS A 51 1.93 24.70 6.46
C LYS A 51 1.87 26.23 6.39
N GLU A 52 1.12 26.77 5.42
CA GLU A 52 0.84 28.21 5.33
C GLU A 52 -0.32 28.66 6.23
N SER A 53 -1.09 27.72 6.78
CA SER A 53 -2.25 28.04 7.61
C SER A 53 -1.87 28.51 9.02
N ASN A 54 -2.75 29.32 9.62
CA ASN A 54 -2.59 29.79 10.99
C ASN A 54 -2.51 28.64 12.01
N ASN A 55 -3.17 27.51 11.75
CA ASN A 55 -3.10 26.34 12.64
C ASN A 55 -1.65 25.86 12.75
N TYR A 56 -1.00 25.58 11.62
CA TYR A 56 0.39 25.14 11.62
C TYR A 56 1.34 26.23 12.14
N THR A 57 1.16 27.50 11.77
CA THR A 57 2.09 28.55 12.22
C THR A 57 2.01 28.81 13.72
N ASN A 58 0.83 28.67 14.33
CA ASN A 58 0.59 28.92 15.75
C ASN A 58 0.75 27.67 16.64
N ALA A 59 0.79 26.47 16.06
CA ALA A 59 1.00 25.22 16.78
C ALA A 59 2.35 25.18 17.50
N ASP A 60 2.46 24.33 18.53
CA ASP A 60 3.72 24.08 19.23
C ASP A 60 4.71 23.32 18.33
N GLU A 61 6.01 23.48 18.59
CA GLU A 61 7.08 22.82 17.80
C GLU A 61 6.90 21.30 17.70
N THR A 62 6.43 20.67 18.78
CA THR A 62 6.14 19.22 18.82
C THR A 62 5.02 18.85 17.84
N GLN A 63 3.94 19.65 17.76
CA GLN A 63 2.81 19.41 16.85
C GLN A 63 3.24 19.60 15.39
N LYS A 64 4.01 20.66 15.10
CA LYS A 64 4.58 20.90 13.76
C LYS A 64 5.47 19.75 13.32
N THR A 65 6.37 19.32 14.21
CA THR A 65 7.27 18.18 13.95
C THR A 65 6.49 16.89 13.71
N ALA A 66 5.44 16.62 14.50
CA ALA A 66 4.59 15.46 14.31
C ALA A 66 3.90 15.47 12.94
N TYR A 67 3.38 16.63 12.51
CA TYR A 67 2.79 16.78 11.19
C TYR A 67 3.81 16.60 10.06
N ASP A 68 4.97 17.23 10.14
CA ASP A 68 6.03 17.10 9.12
C ASP A 68 6.53 15.66 8.98
N ASN A 69 6.67 14.96 10.10
CA ASN A 69 7.02 13.54 10.12
C ASN A 69 5.92 12.68 9.49
N ALA A 70 4.64 12.96 9.78
CA ALA A 70 3.52 12.25 9.17
C ALA A 70 3.45 12.47 7.65
N VAL A 71 3.69 13.71 7.16
CA VAL A 71 3.80 13.99 5.72
C VAL A 71 4.95 13.21 5.08
N THR A 72 6.10 13.13 5.74
CA THR A 72 7.27 12.38 5.25
C THR A 72 7.00 10.87 5.20
N ALA A 73 6.34 10.33 6.21
CA ALA A 73 5.94 8.92 6.25
C ALA A 73 4.90 8.60 5.15
N ALA A 74 3.93 9.48 4.95
CA ALA A 74 2.95 9.38 3.87
C ALA A 74 3.63 9.37 2.49
N GLN A 75 4.60 10.26 2.24
CA GLN A 75 5.37 10.26 1.00
C GLN A 75 6.14 8.94 0.80
N THR A 76 6.73 8.39 1.86
CA THR A 76 7.43 7.10 1.80
C THR A 76 6.49 5.96 1.37
N VAL A 77 5.25 5.95 1.86
CA VAL A 77 4.24 4.97 1.45
C VAL A 77 3.77 5.20 0.00
N LEU A 78 3.66 6.46 -0.43
CA LEU A 78 3.35 6.81 -1.82
C LEU A 78 4.42 6.30 -2.80
N ASP A 79 5.70 6.46 -2.43
CA ASP A 79 6.86 6.06 -3.25
C ASP A 79 7.08 4.54 -3.27
N LYS A 80 6.52 3.80 -2.29
CA LYS A 80 6.66 2.35 -2.21
C LYS A 80 5.85 1.64 -3.29
N THR A 81 6.54 1.02 -4.26
CA THR A 81 5.94 0.31 -5.41
C THR A 81 4.92 -0.76 -5.01
N ASN A 82 5.18 -1.48 -3.92
CA ASN A 82 4.34 -2.58 -3.43
C ASN A 82 3.68 -2.26 -2.09
N ALA A 83 3.36 -0.98 -1.85
CA ALA A 83 2.56 -0.62 -0.67
C ALA A 83 1.25 -1.39 -0.68
N THR A 84 0.86 -1.90 0.47
CA THR A 84 -0.45 -2.53 0.66
C THR A 84 -1.51 -1.48 0.97
N GLN A 85 -2.78 -1.81 0.74
CA GLN A 85 -3.88 -0.91 1.11
C GLN A 85 -3.88 -0.59 2.61
N ALA A 86 -3.45 -1.52 3.47
CA ALA A 86 -3.35 -1.28 4.91
C ALA A 86 -2.29 -0.22 5.25
N GLU A 87 -1.12 -0.27 4.60
CA GLU A 87 -0.06 0.73 4.78
C GLU A 87 -0.53 2.12 4.32
N VAL A 88 -1.23 2.19 3.18
CA VAL A 88 -1.80 3.46 2.67
C VAL A 88 -2.83 4.04 3.63
N ASN A 89 -3.77 3.20 4.10
CA ASN A 89 -4.82 3.64 5.01
C ASN A 89 -4.24 4.10 6.36
N GLN A 90 -3.22 3.40 6.87
CA GLN A 90 -2.56 3.81 8.11
C GLN A 90 -1.85 5.14 7.95
N ALA A 91 -1.06 5.32 6.87
CA ALA A 91 -0.37 6.58 6.62
C ALA A 91 -1.33 7.76 6.44
N LEU A 92 -2.49 7.53 5.81
CA LEU A 92 -3.53 8.55 5.69
C LEU A 92 -4.10 8.92 7.06
N GLN A 93 -4.45 7.92 7.87
CA GLN A 93 -4.98 8.14 9.22
C GLN A 93 -3.96 8.87 10.12
N ASP A 94 -2.70 8.51 10.05
CA ASP A 94 -1.62 9.14 10.82
C ASP A 94 -1.47 10.62 10.43
N LEU A 95 -1.50 10.91 9.12
CA LEU A 95 -1.44 12.27 8.60
C LEU A 95 -2.68 13.10 9.00
N GLU A 96 -3.88 12.54 8.90
CA GLU A 96 -5.12 13.21 9.31
C GLU A 96 -5.15 13.49 10.83
N THR A 97 -4.62 12.56 11.63
CA THR A 97 -4.50 12.71 13.08
C THR A 97 -3.51 13.81 13.41
N ALA A 98 -2.32 13.81 12.79
CA ALA A 98 -1.33 14.86 13.00
C ALA A 98 -1.86 16.23 12.56
N ASN A 99 -2.59 16.29 11.43
CA ASN A 99 -3.25 17.51 10.95
C ASN A 99 -4.32 18.03 11.93
N SER A 100 -5.08 17.13 12.56
CA SER A 100 -6.09 17.50 13.56
C SER A 100 -5.48 17.97 14.89
N ASN A 101 -4.21 17.64 15.12
CA ASN A 101 -3.44 18.05 16.29
C ASN A 101 -2.61 19.32 16.06
N LEU A 102 -2.65 19.93 14.86
CA LEU A 102 -2.11 21.26 14.59
C LEU A 102 -3.07 22.34 15.11
#